data_AF-A0A7W0LDE7-F1
#
_entry.id   AF-A0A7W0LDE7-F1
#
_cell.length_a   1.000
_cell.length_b   1.000
_cell.length_c   1.000
_cell.angle_alpha   90.00
_cell.angle_beta   90.00
_cell.angle_gamma   90.00
#
_symmetry.space_group_name_H-M   'P 1'
#
loop_
_entity.id
_entity.type
_entity.pdbx_description
1 polymer ?
#
loop_
_entity_poly.entity_id
_entity_poly.type
_entity_poly.pdbx_seq_one_letter_code
_entity_poly.pdbx_strand_id
1 'polypeptide(L)' 'MCIDVARDAMQMHKAGLSLVNIREKIEQNYKSKYRFITPTPHPPHTPASKKK' A
#
# COMPACT_ATOMS: atom_id res chain seq x y z
N MET A 1 13.91 2.97 1.38
CA MET A 1 12.49 3.37 1.50
C MET A 1 11.61 2.69 0.45
N CYS A 2 11.83 2.89 -0.86
CA CYS A 2 10.93 2.30 -1.88
C CYS A 2 10.95 0.76 -1.87
N ILE A 3 12.11 0.14 -1.62
CA ILE A 3 12.25 -1.32 -1.54
C ILE A 3 11.59 -1.89 -0.29
N ASP A 4 11.75 -1.22 0.86
CA ASP A 4 11.17 -1.66 2.14
C ASP A 4 9.64 -1.56 2.11
N VAL A 5 9.12 -0.44 1.61
CA VAL A 5 7.68 -0.22 1.38
C VAL A 5 7.12 -1.26 0.41
N ALA A 6 7.82 -1.56 -0.68
CA ALA A 6 7.38 -2.58 -1.64
C ALA A 6 7.38 -3.99 -1.02
N ARG A 7 8.38 -4.34 -0.21
CA ARG A 7 8.46 -5.63 0.48
C ARG A 7 7.31 -5.79 1.47
N ASP A 8 7.06 -4.78 2.30
CA ASP A 8 5.97 -4.74 3.26
C ASP A 8 4.61 -4.83 2.57
N ALA A 9 4.41 -4.05 1.49
CA ALA A 9 3.19 -4.09 0.68
C ALA A 9 2.93 -5.49 0.10
N MET A 10 3.96 -6.14 -0.46
CA MET A 10 3.84 -7.50 -1.00
C MET A 10 3.53 -8.54 0.08
N GLN A 11 4.11 -8.42 1.27
CA GLN A 11 3.83 -9.33 2.38
C GLN A 11 2.37 -9.17 2.86
N MET A 12 1.89 -7.94 3.02
CA MET A 12 0.51 -7.69 3.44
C MET A 12 -0.51 -8.11 2.36
N HIS A 13 -0.18 -7.91 1.08
CA HIS A 13 -1.01 -8.40 -0.03
C HIS A 13 -1.10 -9.93 -0.03
N LYS A 14 0.03 -10.64 0.18
CA LYS A 14 0.04 -12.10 0.32
C LYS A 14 -0.75 -12.60 1.53
N ALA A 15 -0.81 -11.80 2.60
CA ALA A 15 -1.63 -12.08 3.77
C ALA A 15 -3.14 -11.80 3.56
N GLY A 16 -3.54 -11.35 2.37
CA GLY A 16 -4.94 -11.11 2.01
C GLY A 16 -5.49 -9.77 2.48
N LEU A 17 -4.64 -8.82 2.89
CA LEU A 17 -5.10 -7.48 3.22
C LEU A 17 -5.55 -6.73 1.96
N SER A 18 -6.59 -5.90 2.11
CA SER A 18 -7.03 -5.01 1.03
C SER A 18 -5.98 -3.95 0.73
N LEU A 19 -5.91 -3.48 -0.52
CA LEU A 19 -4.95 -2.45 -0.93
C LEU A 19 -5.10 -1.14 -0.12
N VAL A 20 -6.33 -0.82 0.31
CA VAL A 20 -6.61 0.34 1.18
C VAL A 20 -5.95 0.15 2.54
N ASN A 21 -6.14 -1.02 3.18
CA ASN A 21 -5.54 -1.30 4.49
C ASN A 21 -4.02 -1.35 4.41
N ILE A 22 -3.46 -1.88 3.32
CA ILE A 22 -2.00 -1.93 3.09
C ILE A 22 -1.43 -0.51 3.06
N ARG A 23 -2.08 0.39 2.31
CA ARG A 23 -1.70 1.80 2.22
C ARG A 23 -1.73 2.46 3.59
N GLU A 24 -2.84 2.35 4.32
CA GLU A 24 -2.97 2.96 5.65
C GLU A 24 -1.88 2.45 6.61
N LYS A 25 -1.59 1.16 6.58
CA LYS A 25 -0.54 0.54 7.40
C LYS A 25 0.84 1.08 7.06
N ILE A 26 1.16 1.17 5.76
CA ILE A 26 2.44 1.70 5.28
C ILE A 26 2.55 3.18 5.61
N GLU A 27 1.51 3.97 5.35
CA GLU A 27 1.51 5.39 5.69
C GLU A 27 1.72 5.57 7.20
N GLN A 28 1.02 4.83 8.07
CA GLN A 28 1.24 4.90 9.52
C GLN A 28 2.68 4.52 9.93
N ASN A 29 3.20 3.42 9.39
CA ASN A 29 4.53 2.90 9.75
C ASN A 29 5.68 3.80 9.30
N TYR A 30 5.51 4.50 8.18
CA TYR A 30 6.57 5.28 7.55
C TYR A 30 6.37 6.80 7.73
N LYS A 31 5.17 7.30 8.05
CA LYS A 31 4.90 8.74 8.26
C LYS A 31 5.69 9.36 9.40
N SER A 32 5.98 8.60 10.47
CA SER A 32 6.79 9.10 11.58
C SER A 32 8.29 9.13 11.27
N LYS A 33 8.75 8.31 10.32
CA LYS A 33 10.17 8.15 10.00
C LYS A 33 10.65 9.06 8.88
N TYR A 34 9.75 9.60 8.05
CA TYR A 34 10.12 10.37 6.87
C TYR A 34 9.33 11.68 6.80
N ARG A 35 10.05 12.81 6.88
CA ARG A 35 9.50 14.17 6.88
C ARG A 35 8.92 14.58 5.53
N PHE A 36 9.38 13.96 4.45
CA PHE A 36 8.87 14.11 3.09
C PHE A 36 8.42 12.76 2.57
N ILE A 37 7.14 12.65 2.24
CA ILE A 37 6.50 11.44 1.73
C ILE A 37 6.02 11.77 0.33
N THR A 38 6.40 10.98 -0.67
CA THR A 38 5.79 11.08 -2.00
C THR A 38 4.33 10.65 -1.87
N PRO A 39 3.35 11.52 -2.20
CA PRO A 39 1.94 11.16 -2.10
C PRO A 39 1.69 9.92 -2.94
N THR A 40 1.28 8.82 -2.30
CA THR A 40 0.98 7.60 -3.04
C THR A 40 -0.37 7.80 -3.72
N PRO A 41 -0.48 7.66 -5.05
CA PRO A 41 -1.78 7.76 -5.73
C PRO A 41 -2.78 6.80 -5.11
N HIS A 42 -4.04 7.23 -4.99
CA HIS A 42 -5.09 6.30 -4.57
C HIS A 42 -5.16 5.17 -5.61
N PRO A 43 -5.13 3.89 -5.18
CA PRO A 43 -5.36 2.82 -6.13
C PRO A 43 -6.72 3.09 -6.80
N PRO A 44 -6.83 2.88 -8.12
CA PRO A 44 -8.12 3.02 -8.78
C PRO A 44 -9.13 2.15 -8.03
N HIS A 45 -10.30 2.71 -7.73
CA HIS A 45 -11.47 1.94 -7.29
C HIS A 45 -11.93 1.06 -8.45
N THR A 46 -11.11 0.14 -8.91
CA THR A 46 -11.54 -0.91 -9.83
C THR A 46 -12.14 -2.01 -8.95
N PRO A 47 -13.47 -2.23 -8.98
CA PRO A 47 -14.01 -3.46 -8.42
C PRO A 47 -13.30 -4.62 -9.11
N ALA A 48 -12.83 -5.58 -8.31
CA ALA A 48 -12.11 -6.76 -8.75
C ALA A 48 -12.71 -7.34 -10.04
N SER A 49 -11.84 -7.64 -11.02
CA SER A 49 -12.05 -8.63 -12.07
C SER A 49 -13.50 -8.88 -12.51
N LYS A 50 -13.98 -8.19 -13.54
CA LYS A 50 -14.92 -8.83 -14.47
C LYS A 50 -14.12 -9.53 -15.55
N LYS A 51 -13.78 -10.79 -15.26
CA LYS A 51 -13.50 -11.83 -16.25
C LYS A 51 -14.78 -11.99 -17.08
N LYS A 52 -14.76 -11.64 -18.36
CA LYS A 52 -15.64 -12.22 -19.39
C LYS A 52 -14.95 -12.17 -20.73
#